data_AF-A0A0W8CXQ5-F1
#
_entry.id   AF-A0A0W8CXQ5-F1
#
_cell.length_a   1.000
_cell.length_b   1.000
_cell.length_c   1.000
_cell.angle_alpha   90.00
_cell.angle_beta   90.00
_cell.angle_gamma   90.00
#
_symmetry.space_group_name_H-M   'P 1'
#
loop_
_entity.id
_entity.type
_entity.pdbx_description
1 polymer ?
#
loop_
_entity_poly.entity_id
_entity_poly.type
_entity_poly.pdbx_seq_one_letter_code
_entity_poly.pdbx_strand_id
1 'polypeptide(L)'
;MLCSAYLLLLDTRLRAIYRNNLPFGGRSVILCGDFLQLKVTSGIALCKMFYMDTRSSAQLSARALFRKFQTYFLTQQHRAASCPIQQANLESCRVLPAARPSGDSWSALEKQTFRPVTQQVVKSVTTELDIDTVKQDPGWLDDMTILVTSNFDKAVLTGCTARLYAKRHRQLLFRWKRELKQDVSPELERMVYDKDANPELFAYFVAGHLAKY
;
A
#
# COMPACT_ATOMS: atom_id res chain seq x y z
N MET A 1 4.72 1.24 7.90
CA MET A 1 5.77 1.34 6.87
C MET A 1 7.00 2.11 7.37
N LEU A 2 7.67 1.67 8.44
CA LEU A 2 8.91 2.29 8.94
C LEU A 2 10.05 1.30 8.87
N CYS A 3 11.17 1.71 8.27
CA CYS A 3 12.40 0.92 8.22
C CYS A 3 13.12 0.99 9.57
N SER A 4 13.72 -0.12 10.02
CA SER A 4 14.42 -0.21 11.31
C SER A 4 15.55 0.82 11.46
N ALA A 5 16.25 1.13 10.37
CA ALA A 5 17.33 2.13 10.35
C ALA A 5 16.83 3.54 10.68
N TYR A 6 15.59 3.87 10.32
CA TYR A 6 15.02 5.19 10.61
C TYR A 6 14.82 5.41 12.11
N LEU A 7 14.47 4.36 12.87
CA LEU A 7 14.30 4.50 14.33
C LEU A 7 15.62 4.87 15.01
N LEU A 8 16.73 4.26 14.56
CA LEU A 8 18.07 4.62 15.04
C LEU A 8 18.51 6.00 14.61
N LEU A 9 18.21 6.38 13.37
CA LEU A 9 18.54 7.70 12.86
C LEU A 9 17.82 8.77 13.69
N LEU A 10 16.52 8.57 13.97
CA LEU A 10 15.72 9.45 14.79
C LEU A 10 16.31 9.57 16.21
N ASP A 11 16.60 8.45 16.84
CA ASP A 11 17.20 8.41 18.18
C ASP A 11 18.57 9.10 18.22
N THR A 12 19.45 8.81 17.26
CA THR A 12 20.77 9.43 17.15
C THR A 12 20.67 10.94 16.98
N ARG A 13 19.78 11.41 16.09
CA ARG A 13 19.57 12.83 15.85
C ARG A 13 19.03 13.55 17.08
N LEU A 14 18.06 12.96 17.78
CA LEU A 14 17.49 13.56 18.98
C LEU A 14 18.48 13.57 20.15
N ARG A 15 19.32 12.54 20.28
CA ARG A 15 20.42 12.51 21.27
C ARG A 15 21.48 13.58 21.01
N ALA A 16 21.78 13.86 19.73
CA ALA A 16 22.73 14.91 19.36
C ALA A 16 22.21 16.33 19.64
N ILE A 17 20.89 16.55 19.53
CA ILE A 17 20.27 17.87 19.70
C ILE A 17 19.91 18.15 21.17
N TYR A 18 19.44 17.14 21.89
CA TYR A 18 18.93 17.30 23.26
C TYR A 18 19.90 16.68 24.28
N ARG A 19 19.57 15.50 24.83
CA ARG A 19 20.37 14.82 25.86
C ARG A 19 21.02 13.56 25.29
N ASN A 20 22.33 13.55 25.15
CA ASN A 20 23.07 12.47 24.49
C ASN A 20 23.03 11.12 25.23
N ASN A 21 22.73 11.12 26.52
CA ASN A 21 22.73 9.96 27.40
C ASN A 21 21.35 9.31 27.60
N LEU A 22 20.27 9.91 27.08
CA LEU A 22 18.91 9.39 27.20
C LEU A 22 18.38 8.95 25.83
N PRO A 23 17.59 7.85 25.74
CA PRO A 23 16.90 7.48 24.50
C PRO A 23 16.11 8.67 23.95
N PHE A 24 16.18 8.86 22.62
CA PHE A 24 15.55 9.94 21.88
C PHE A 24 15.79 11.33 22.47
N GLY A 25 16.96 11.57 23.08
CA GLY A 25 17.28 12.85 23.68
C GLY A 25 16.47 13.17 24.95
N GLY A 26 15.85 12.18 25.58
CA GLY A 26 14.94 12.35 26.70
C GLY A 26 13.51 12.76 26.30
N ARG A 27 13.16 12.66 25.02
CA ARG A 27 11.80 12.92 24.53
C ARG A 27 10.94 11.67 24.64
N SER A 28 9.67 11.86 25.01
CA SER A 28 8.66 10.81 24.90
C SER A 28 8.34 10.57 23.44
N VAL A 29 8.41 9.31 23.01
CA VAL A 29 8.10 8.89 21.64
C VAL A 29 6.93 7.92 21.67
N ILE A 30 5.91 8.19 20.86
CA ILE A 30 4.77 7.29 20.66
C ILE A 30 4.84 6.80 19.22
N LEU A 31 4.92 5.48 19.05
CA LEU A 31 4.82 4.84 17.74
C LEU A 31 3.40 4.30 17.58
N CYS A 32 2.68 4.81 16.58
CA CYS A 32 1.33 4.37 16.24
C CYS A 32 1.29 3.88 14.80
N GLY A 33 0.65 2.75 14.56
CA GLY A 33 0.49 2.19 13.23
C GLY A 33 0.01 0.75 13.24
N ASP A 34 -0.09 0.19 12.05
CA ASP A 34 -0.50 -1.19 11.82
C ASP A 34 0.62 -1.95 11.10
N PHE A 35 1.18 -2.96 11.76
CA PHE A 35 2.30 -3.76 11.25
C PHE A 35 1.87 -4.83 10.23
N LEU A 36 0.56 -5.00 10.00
CA LEU A 36 0.01 -5.83 8.93
C LEU A 36 -0.16 -5.06 7.61
N GLN A 37 0.18 -3.78 7.58
CA GLN A 37 0.19 -2.99 6.35
C GLN A 37 1.29 -3.45 5.38
N LEU A 38 1.28 -2.87 4.19
CA LEU A 38 2.31 -3.07 3.16
C LEU A 38 3.72 -2.98 3.75
N LYS A 39 4.60 -3.83 3.22
CA LYS A 39 6.01 -3.86 3.60
C LYS A 39 6.65 -2.50 3.28
N VAL A 40 7.76 -2.21 3.97
CA VAL A 40 8.59 -1.07 3.61
C VAL A 40 9.08 -1.21 2.17
N THR A 41 9.11 -0.10 1.43
CA THR A 41 9.59 -0.07 0.04
C THR A 41 11.09 -0.32 -0.07
N SER A 42 11.84 -0.01 1.00
CA SER A 42 13.29 -0.25 1.08
C SER A 42 13.72 -0.53 2.52
N GLY A 43 14.74 -1.36 2.67
CA GLY A 43 15.32 -1.76 3.95
C GLY A 43 14.52 -2.83 4.69
N ILE A 44 14.76 -2.93 6.00
CA ILE A 44 14.17 -3.94 6.87
C ILE A 44 12.99 -3.33 7.62
N ALA A 45 11.81 -3.94 7.52
CA ALA A 45 10.64 -3.51 8.28
C ALA A 45 10.90 -3.59 9.79
N LEU A 46 10.44 -2.59 10.53
CA LEU A 46 10.68 -2.51 11.97
C LEU A 46 10.21 -3.76 12.74
N CYS A 47 9.05 -4.33 12.42
CA CYS A 47 8.57 -5.56 13.06
C CYS A 47 9.44 -6.79 12.73
N LYS A 48 10.02 -6.86 11.52
CA LYS A 48 10.93 -7.94 11.10
C LYS A 48 12.14 -8.07 12.01
N MET A 49 12.54 -6.99 12.67
CA MET A 49 13.62 -6.99 13.62
C MET A 49 13.46 -7.97 14.77
N PHE A 50 12.25 -8.32 15.18
CA PHE A 50 12.09 -9.25 16.31
C PHE A 50 12.30 -10.71 15.95
N TYR A 51 12.23 -11.06 14.67
CA TYR A 51 12.21 -12.44 14.23
C TYR A 51 13.18 -12.81 13.13
N MET A 52 13.86 -11.83 12.52
CA MET A 52 14.99 -12.13 11.65
C MET A 52 16.24 -12.51 12.45
N ASP A 53 17.04 -13.40 11.90
CA ASP A 53 18.43 -13.55 12.32
C ASP A 53 19.28 -12.46 11.67
N THR A 54 20.11 -11.80 12.47
CA THR A 54 21.00 -10.75 11.97
C THR A 54 22.22 -10.62 12.87
N ARG A 55 23.38 -10.45 12.22
CA ARG A 55 24.65 -10.11 12.88
C ARG A 55 24.99 -8.62 12.73
N SER A 56 24.14 -7.83 12.07
CA SER A 56 24.39 -6.41 11.86
C SER A 56 24.25 -5.65 13.18
N SER A 57 25.31 -4.97 13.60
CA SER A 57 25.33 -4.15 14.83
C SER A 57 24.26 -3.05 14.82
N ALA A 58 24.05 -2.41 13.67
CA ALA A 58 22.98 -1.45 13.48
C ALA A 58 21.63 -2.11 13.73
N GLN A 59 21.34 -3.25 13.10
CA GLN A 59 20.06 -3.92 13.28
C GLN A 59 19.87 -4.41 14.73
N LEU A 60 20.90 -4.95 15.38
CA LEU A 60 20.86 -5.32 16.79
C LEU A 60 20.57 -4.11 17.70
N SER A 61 21.13 -2.94 17.39
CA SER A 61 20.86 -1.70 18.11
C SER A 61 19.42 -1.22 17.91
N ALA A 62 18.90 -1.30 16.67
CA ALA A 62 17.50 -0.95 16.37
C ALA A 62 16.54 -1.85 17.14
N ARG A 63 16.83 -3.16 17.20
CA ARG A 63 16.07 -4.14 18.00
C ARG A 63 16.09 -3.75 19.47
N ALA A 64 17.26 -3.47 20.04
CA ALA A 64 17.39 -3.11 21.45
C ALA A 64 16.62 -1.82 21.79
N LEU A 65 16.67 -0.81 20.92
CA LEU A 65 15.91 0.42 21.07
C LEU A 65 14.40 0.17 20.97
N PHE A 66 13.95 -0.61 19.98
CA PHE A 66 12.54 -0.87 19.78
C PHE A 66 11.91 -1.70 20.92
N ARG A 67 12.70 -2.56 21.59
CA ARG A 67 12.26 -3.29 22.79
C ARG A 67 11.91 -2.40 23.98
N LYS A 68 12.34 -1.13 23.98
CA LYS A 68 12.06 -0.20 25.08
C LYS A 68 10.64 0.34 25.06
N PHE A 69 9.92 0.19 23.94
CA PHE A 69 8.54 0.66 23.82
C PHE A 69 7.60 -0.27 24.58
N GLN A 70 6.67 0.32 25.32
CA GLN A 70 5.48 -0.39 25.78
C GLN A 70 4.50 -0.52 24.61
N THR A 71 3.93 -1.71 24.46
CA THR A 71 3.02 -2.02 23.35
C THR A 71 1.59 -2.07 23.86
N TYR A 72 0.70 -1.34 23.19
CA TYR A 72 -0.74 -1.35 23.43
C TYR A 72 -1.46 -1.72 22.14
N PHE A 73 -2.40 -2.67 22.21
CA PHE A 73 -3.19 -3.11 21.06
C PHE A 73 -4.58 -2.47 21.12
N LEU A 74 -4.98 -1.80 20.03
CA LEU A 74 -6.35 -1.35 19.83
C LEU A 74 -7.13 -2.50 19.18
N THR A 75 -8.20 -2.96 19.84
CA THR A 75 -8.97 -4.14 19.42
C THR A 75 -10.29 -3.81 18.76
N GLN A 76 -10.78 -2.57 18.90
CA GLN A 76 -12.06 -2.14 18.31
C GLN A 76 -11.83 -1.44 16.97
N GLN A 77 -12.49 -1.93 15.92
CA GLN A 77 -12.48 -1.32 14.58
C GLN A 77 -13.75 -0.51 14.36
N HIS A 78 -13.62 0.81 14.24
CA HIS A 78 -14.76 1.70 14.04
C HIS A 78 -15.08 2.00 12.57
N ARG A 79 -14.12 1.80 11.64
CA ARG A 79 -14.30 2.16 10.22
C ARG A 79 -15.47 1.44 9.55
N ALA A 80 -15.69 0.18 9.93
CA ALA A 80 -16.72 -0.68 9.38
C ALA A 80 -17.60 -1.27 10.50
N ALA A 81 -17.87 -0.47 11.55
CA ALA A 81 -18.56 -0.91 12.76
C ALA A 81 -19.95 -1.53 12.48
N SER A 82 -20.61 -1.10 11.40
CA SER A 82 -21.94 -1.56 11.00
C SER A 82 -21.94 -2.74 10.02
N CYS A 83 -20.78 -3.26 9.61
CA CYS A 83 -20.68 -4.34 8.62
C CYS A 83 -20.07 -5.62 9.23
N PRO A 84 -20.89 -6.56 9.74
CA PRO A 84 -20.40 -7.79 10.36
C PRO A 84 -19.54 -8.65 9.44
N ILE A 85 -19.89 -8.72 8.15
CA ILE A 85 -19.13 -9.47 7.14
C ILE A 85 -17.72 -8.90 6.98
N GLN A 86 -17.61 -7.57 6.86
CA GLN A 86 -16.30 -6.91 6.73
C GLN A 86 -15.46 -7.09 8.00
N GLN A 87 -16.07 -7.05 9.19
CA GLN A 87 -15.37 -7.30 10.45
C GLN A 87 -14.83 -8.73 10.50
N ALA A 88 -15.67 -9.73 10.23
CA ALA A 88 -15.25 -11.13 10.22
C ALA A 88 -14.12 -11.41 9.21
N ASN A 89 -14.20 -10.80 8.03
CA ASN A 89 -13.15 -10.89 7.01
C ASN A 89 -11.84 -10.25 7.46
N LEU A 90 -11.91 -9.05 8.05
CA LEU A 90 -10.72 -8.37 8.58
C LEU A 90 -10.09 -9.16 9.72
N GLU A 91 -10.87 -9.70 10.65
CA GLU A 91 -10.38 -10.54 11.73
C GLU A 91 -9.67 -11.78 11.20
N SER A 92 -10.29 -12.48 10.23
CA SER A 92 -9.70 -13.66 9.57
C SER A 92 -8.36 -13.34 8.89
N CYS A 93 -8.29 -12.22 8.16
CA CYS A 93 -7.07 -11.77 7.48
C CYS A 93 -5.97 -11.28 8.44
N ARG A 94 -6.31 -10.97 9.70
CA ARG A 94 -5.39 -10.44 10.71
C ARG A 94 -4.88 -11.51 11.68
N VAL A 95 -5.36 -12.75 11.57
CA VAL A 95 -4.82 -13.89 12.31
C VAL A 95 -3.32 -13.99 12.01
N LEU A 96 -2.51 -14.11 13.07
CA LEU A 96 -1.08 -14.33 12.97
C LEU A 96 -0.78 -15.83 13.12
N PRO A 97 0.28 -16.36 12.50
CA PRO A 97 0.69 -17.73 12.79
C PRO A 97 1.12 -17.90 14.24
N ALA A 98 0.87 -19.08 14.78
CA ALA A 98 1.33 -19.48 16.10
C ALA A 98 2.86 -19.61 16.21
N ALA A 99 3.54 -19.88 15.09
CA ALA A 99 4.99 -20.04 15.04
C ALA A 99 5.59 -19.15 13.95
N ARG A 100 6.87 -18.80 14.12
CA ARG A 100 7.65 -18.12 13.08
C ARG A 100 7.92 -19.08 11.93
N PRO A 101 7.90 -18.62 10.67
CA PRO A 101 8.36 -19.45 9.57
C PRO A 101 9.82 -19.84 9.79
N SER A 102 10.13 -21.08 9.44
CA SER A 102 11.44 -21.73 9.63
C SER A 102 12.60 -21.09 8.83
N GLY A 103 12.32 -20.17 7.90
CA GLY A 103 13.31 -19.41 7.15
C GLY A 103 12.84 -18.01 6.73
N ASP A 104 13.55 -17.38 5.79
CA ASP A 104 13.22 -16.05 5.27
C ASP A 104 11.85 -15.98 4.54
N SER A 105 11.32 -17.14 4.17
CA SER A 105 10.00 -17.31 3.58
C SER A 105 9.31 -18.55 4.14
N TRP A 106 7.99 -18.61 4.00
CA TRP A 106 7.19 -19.74 4.41
C TRP A 106 7.46 -20.95 3.52
N SER A 107 7.76 -22.09 4.13
CA SER A 107 7.86 -23.39 3.47
C SER A 107 6.51 -23.83 2.88
N ALA A 108 6.54 -24.82 1.98
CA ALA A 108 5.33 -25.38 1.39
C ALA A 108 4.37 -25.96 2.46
N LEU A 109 4.93 -26.62 3.49
CA LEU A 109 4.15 -27.19 4.59
C LEU A 109 3.49 -26.10 5.43
N GLU A 110 4.23 -25.06 5.82
CA GLU A 110 3.68 -23.95 6.61
C GLU A 110 2.58 -23.18 5.85
N LYS A 111 2.70 -23.04 4.51
CA LYS A 111 1.64 -22.48 3.65
C LYS A 111 0.40 -23.36 3.57
N GLN A 112 0.54 -24.67 3.76
CA GLN A 112 -0.62 -25.57 3.83
C GLN A 112 -1.33 -25.44 5.18
N THR A 113 -0.57 -25.32 6.27
CA THR A 113 -1.11 -25.25 7.64
C THR A 113 -1.72 -23.89 7.97
N PHE A 114 -1.16 -22.79 7.46
CA PHE A 114 -1.63 -21.44 7.76
C PHE A 114 -2.25 -20.77 6.53
N ARG A 115 -3.58 -20.75 6.48
CA ARG A 115 -4.36 -20.14 5.39
C ARG A 115 -5.39 -19.14 5.94
N PRO A 116 -4.95 -17.93 6.33
CA PRO A 116 -5.85 -16.90 6.87
C PRO A 116 -6.84 -16.38 5.81
N VAL A 117 -6.48 -16.44 4.52
CA VAL A 117 -7.37 -16.11 3.41
C VAL A 117 -7.97 -17.41 2.86
N THR A 118 -9.20 -17.70 3.24
CA THR A 118 -9.95 -18.87 2.76
C THR A 118 -10.74 -18.52 1.49
N GLN A 119 -11.21 -19.55 0.77
CA GLN A 119 -12.08 -19.33 -0.39
C GLN A 119 -13.40 -18.63 0.01
N GLN A 120 -13.87 -18.84 1.24
CA GLN A 120 -15.04 -18.15 1.79
C GLN A 120 -14.78 -16.66 1.95
N VAL A 121 -13.63 -16.27 2.49
CA VAL A 121 -13.23 -14.85 2.58
C VAL A 121 -13.18 -14.24 1.18
N VAL A 122 -12.58 -14.91 0.20
CA VAL A 122 -12.55 -14.44 -1.20
C VAL A 122 -13.97 -14.23 -1.74
N LYS A 123 -14.83 -15.26 -1.66
CA LYS A 123 -16.23 -15.19 -2.13
C LYS A 123 -17.05 -14.09 -1.46
N SER A 124 -16.77 -13.79 -0.19
CA SER A 124 -17.48 -12.74 0.55
C SER A 124 -17.04 -11.31 0.18
N VAL A 125 -15.87 -11.17 -0.46
CA VAL A 125 -15.30 -9.88 -0.88
C VAL A 125 -15.50 -9.66 -2.39
N THR A 126 -15.55 -10.72 -3.17
CA THR A 126 -15.62 -10.65 -4.64
C THR A 126 -16.89 -11.33 -5.15
N THR A 127 -17.77 -10.54 -5.77
CA THR A 127 -18.67 -11.05 -6.81
C THR A 127 -17.97 -10.81 -8.14
N GLU A 128 -17.84 -11.85 -8.95
CA GLU A 128 -17.27 -11.69 -10.29
C GLU A 128 -18.19 -10.77 -11.10
N LEU A 129 -17.62 -9.70 -11.66
CA LEU A 129 -18.33 -8.74 -12.50
C LEU A 129 -18.33 -9.27 -13.93
N ASP A 130 -19.51 -9.59 -14.44
CA ASP A 130 -19.68 -9.90 -15.86
C ASP A 130 -19.87 -8.62 -16.70
N ILE A 131 -19.67 -8.77 -18.01
CA ILE A 131 -19.74 -7.67 -18.97
C ILE A 131 -21.16 -7.10 -19.08
N ASP A 132 -22.18 -7.91 -18.85
CA ASP A 132 -23.58 -7.51 -19.00
C ASP A 132 -24.01 -6.64 -17.81
N THR A 133 -23.55 -6.97 -16.60
CA THR A 133 -23.72 -6.19 -15.37
C THR A 133 -23.12 -4.79 -15.53
N VAL A 134 -21.91 -4.68 -16.09
CA VAL A 134 -21.26 -3.38 -16.34
C VAL A 134 -22.00 -2.58 -17.41
N LYS A 135 -22.58 -3.23 -18.42
CA LYS A 135 -23.35 -2.56 -19.47
C LYS A 135 -24.72 -2.09 -18.97
N GLN A 136 -25.36 -2.85 -18.08
CA GLN A 136 -26.67 -2.55 -17.53
C GLN A 136 -26.65 -1.37 -16.56
N ASP A 137 -25.56 -1.22 -15.79
CA ASP A 137 -25.37 -0.10 -14.88
C ASP A 137 -24.09 0.70 -15.23
N PRO A 138 -24.23 1.84 -15.96
CA PRO A 138 -23.12 2.73 -16.26
C PRO A 138 -22.38 3.28 -15.02
N GLY A 139 -23.02 3.27 -13.84
CA GLY A 139 -22.43 3.69 -12.58
C GLY A 139 -21.18 2.89 -12.18
N TRP A 140 -21.05 1.65 -12.68
CA TRP A 140 -19.82 0.84 -12.53
C TRP A 140 -18.58 1.50 -13.11
N LEU A 141 -18.72 2.34 -14.14
CA LEU A 141 -17.60 3.05 -14.77
C LEU A 141 -17.48 4.50 -14.30
N ASP A 142 -18.60 5.12 -13.94
CA ASP A 142 -18.65 6.56 -13.68
C ASP A 142 -18.49 6.90 -12.19
N ASP A 143 -19.01 6.06 -11.29
CA ASP A 143 -19.13 6.37 -9.86
C ASP A 143 -18.38 5.41 -8.94
N MET A 144 -18.15 4.18 -9.39
CA MET A 144 -17.51 3.15 -8.56
C MET A 144 -16.00 3.35 -8.43
N THR A 145 -15.48 3.01 -7.25
CA THR A 145 -14.04 2.95 -7.01
C THR A 145 -13.50 1.60 -7.48
N ILE A 146 -12.62 1.64 -8.49
CA ILE A 146 -11.97 0.43 -9.02
C ILE A 146 -10.58 0.31 -8.40
N LEU A 147 -10.33 -0.81 -7.71
CA LEU A 147 -9.01 -1.15 -7.18
C LEU A 147 -8.24 -1.96 -8.22
N VAL A 148 -6.98 -1.56 -8.45
CA VAL A 148 -6.09 -2.18 -9.43
C VAL A 148 -4.75 -2.51 -8.78
N THR A 149 -4.03 -3.48 -9.35
CA THR A 149 -2.78 -4.00 -8.79
C THR A 149 -1.57 -3.17 -9.19
N SER A 150 -1.65 -2.35 -10.25
CA SER A 150 -0.54 -1.55 -10.73
C SER A 150 -0.96 -0.15 -11.19
N ASN A 151 0.01 0.78 -11.21
CA ASN A 151 -0.19 2.11 -11.78
C ASN A 151 -0.41 2.07 -13.30
N PHE A 152 0.14 1.05 -13.98
CA PHE A 152 -0.10 0.81 -15.40
C PHE A 152 -1.59 0.52 -15.64
N ASP A 153 -2.14 -0.46 -14.91
CA ASP A 153 -3.57 -0.81 -15.01
C ASP A 153 -4.46 0.37 -14.63
N LYS A 154 -4.07 1.14 -13.60
CA LYS A 154 -4.75 2.38 -13.22
C LYS A 154 -4.80 3.35 -14.40
N ALA A 155 -3.67 3.59 -15.06
CA ALA A 155 -3.57 4.54 -16.16
C ALA A 155 -4.39 4.10 -17.38
N VAL A 156 -4.33 2.82 -17.73
CA VAL A 156 -5.14 2.24 -18.81
C VAL A 156 -6.64 2.40 -18.53
N LEU A 157 -7.09 1.98 -17.34
CA LEU A 157 -8.50 2.06 -16.95
C LEU A 157 -8.98 3.51 -16.86
N THR A 158 -8.18 4.41 -16.29
CA THR A 158 -8.50 5.84 -16.24
C THR A 158 -8.65 6.43 -17.64
N GLY A 159 -7.74 6.09 -18.56
CA GLY A 159 -7.85 6.55 -19.94
C GLY A 159 -9.05 5.97 -20.69
N CYS A 160 -9.43 4.71 -20.43
CA CYS A 160 -10.63 4.09 -20.99
C CYS A 160 -11.92 4.72 -20.45
N THR A 161 -12.05 4.83 -19.13
CA THR A 161 -13.22 5.42 -18.45
C THR A 161 -13.42 6.87 -18.85
N ALA A 162 -12.37 7.69 -18.86
CA ALA A 162 -12.46 9.09 -19.29
C ALA A 162 -12.95 9.24 -20.75
N ARG A 163 -12.47 8.38 -21.68
CA ARG A 163 -12.93 8.37 -23.08
C ARG A 163 -14.41 7.98 -23.21
N LEU A 164 -14.82 6.94 -22.50
CA LEU A 164 -16.20 6.47 -22.50
C LEU A 164 -17.15 7.51 -21.91
N TYR A 165 -16.77 8.10 -20.78
CA TYR A 165 -17.52 9.17 -20.12
C TYR A 165 -17.68 10.39 -21.03
N ALA A 166 -16.59 10.91 -21.60
CA ALA A 166 -16.63 12.05 -22.52
C ALA A 166 -17.54 11.79 -23.73
N LYS A 167 -17.48 10.58 -24.31
CA LYS A 167 -18.36 10.18 -25.42
C LYS A 167 -19.83 10.12 -25.00
N ARG A 168 -20.14 9.56 -23.83
CA ARG A 168 -21.51 9.42 -23.30
C ARG A 168 -22.14 10.77 -23.02
N HIS A 169 -21.38 11.69 -22.43
CA HIS A 169 -21.85 13.02 -22.01
C HIS A 169 -21.62 14.12 -23.05
N ARG A 170 -21.07 13.78 -24.23
CA ARG A 170 -20.70 14.73 -25.30
C ARG A 170 -19.81 15.88 -24.79
N GLN A 171 -18.85 15.54 -23.93
CA GLN A 171 -17.89 16.48 -23.34
C GLN A 171 -16.53 16.40 -24.03
N LEU A 172 -15.74 17.48 -23.92
CA LEU A 172 -14.36 17.49 -24.38
C LEU A 172 -13.47 16.67 -23.43
N LEU A 173 -12.67 15.78 -24.02
CA LEU A 173 -11.61 15.05 -23.32
C LEU A 173 -10.26 15.72 -23.58
N PHE A 174 -9.64 16.20 -22.52
CA PHE A 174 -8.28 16.69 -22.52
C PHE A 174 -7.32 15.56 -22.17
N ARG A 175 -6.21 15.50 -22.90
CA ARG A 175 -5.11 14.58 -22.64
C ARG A 175 -3.80 15.33 -22.74
N TRP A 176 -2.91 15.11 -21.79
CA TRP A 176 -1.57 15.69 -21.80
C TRP A 176 -0.52 14.70 -21.30
N LYS A 177 0.74 15.01 -21.64
CA LYS A 177 1.92 14.32 -21.15
C LYS A 177 2.28 14.85 -19.77
N ARG A 178 2.57 13.96 -18.82
CA ARG A 178 3.10 14.34 -17.50
C ARG A 178 4.56 14.72 -17.64
N GLU A 179 4.99 15.78 -16.97
CA GLU A 179 6.39 16.20 -16.99
C GLU A 179 7.31 15.11 -16.41
N LEU A 180 8.41 14.87 -17.11
CA LEU A 180 9.50 14.05 -16.60
C LEU A 180 10.32 14.89 -15.62
N LYS A 181 10.77 14.28 -14.53
CA LYS A 181 11.61 14.96 -13.53
C LYS A 181 13.02 15.28 -14.02
N GLN A 182 13.45 14.66 -15.11
CA GLN A 182 14.77 14.82 -15.69
C GLN A 182 14.62 15.32 -17.11
N ASP A 183 15.48 16.26 -17.49
CA ASP A 183 15.60 16.69 -18.88
C ASP A 183 16.14 15.54 -19.70
N VAL A 184 15.37 15.14 -20.71
CA VAL A 184 15.71 14.07 -21.65
C VAL A 184 15.80 14.65 -23.06
N SER A 185 16.63 14.04 -23.92
CA SER A 185 16.72 14.49 -25.31
C SER A 185 15.38 14.31 -26.04
N PRO A 186 15.08 15.10 -27.08
CA PRO A 186 13.82 14.99 -27.83
C PRO A 186 13.57 13.60 -28.45
N GLU A 187 14.63 12.87 -28.79
CA GLU A 187 14.53 11.49 -29.30
C GLU A 187 14.10 10.54 -28.20
N LEU A 188 14.73 10.63 -27.04
CA LEU A 188 14.39 9.80 -25.88
C LEU A 188 12.99 10.13 -25.36
N GLU A 189 12.62 11.41 -25.37
CA GLU A 189 11.27 11.87 -25.01
C GLU A 189 10.20 11.18 -25.88
N ARG A 190 10.42 11.12 -27.20
CA ARG A 190 9.49 10.44 -28.13
C ARG A 190 9.38 8.94 -27.85
N MET A 191 10.48 8.28 -27.48
CA MET A 191 10.48 6.86 -27.14
C MET A 191 9.79 6.59 -25.80
N VAL A 192 9.98 7.48 -24.82
CA VAL A 192 9.42 7.33 -23.48
C VAL A 192 7.91 7.59 -23.47
N TYR A 193 7.42 8.61 -24.18
CA TYR A 193 5.98 8.85 -24.32
C TYR A 193 5.32 7.96 -25.38
N ASP A 194 5.46 6.66 -25.21
CA ASP A 194 4.65 5.65 -25.87
C ASP A 194 3.40 5.37 -25.03
N LYS A 195 2.20 5.54 -25.61
CA LYS A 195 0.94 5.37 -24.86
C LYS A 195 0.66 3.91 -24.49
N ASP A 196 1.13 2.98 -25.33
CA ASP A 196 0.82 1.57 -25.21
C ASP A 196 1.84 0.91 -24.28
N ALA A 197 3.10 1.36 -24.33
CA ALA A 197 4.14 0.91 -23.42
C ALA A 197 4.12 1.62 -22.05
N ASN A 198 3.85 2.94 -22.00
CA ASN A 198 3.94 3.78 -20.80
C ASN A 198 2.69 4.67 -20.59
N PRO A 199 1.49 4.08 -20.44
CA PRO A 199 0.24 4.82 -20.29
C PRO A 199 0.21 5.77 -19.07
N GLU A 200 0.97 5.46 -18.02
CA GLU A 200 1.07 6.26 -16.78
C GLU A 200 1.68 7.64 -16.98
N LEU A 201 2.38 7.86 -18.09
CA LEU A 201 2.93 9.15 -18.47
C LEU A 201 1.90 10.08 -19.10
N PHE A 202 0.66 9.61 -19.26
CA PHE A 202 -0.45 10.39 -19.78
C PHE A 202 -1.48 10.64 -18.68
N ALA A 203 -2.08 11.82 -18.72
CA ALA A 203 -3.20 12.17 -17.86
C ALA A 203 -4.40 12.58 -18.72
N TYR A 204 -5.59 12.33 -18.18
CA TYR A 204 -6.87 12.53 -18.83
C TYR A 204 -7.76 13.40 -17.93
N PHE A 205 -8.52 14.31 -18.53
CA PHE A 205 -9.50 15.15 -17.86
C PHE A 205 -10.69 15.37 -18.78
N VAL A 206 -11.90 15.30 -18.24
CA VAL A 206 -13.14 15.59 -19.00
C VAL A 206 -13.75 16.89 -18.48
N ALA A 207 -14.10 17.79 -19.38
CA ALA A 207 -14.72 19.07 -19.02
C ALA A 207 -15.95 18.86 -18.12
N GLY A 208 -16.04 19.62 -17.02
CA GLY A 208 -17.17 19.55 -16.09
C GLY A 208 -17.17 18.34 -15.14
N HIS A 209 -16.14 17.48 -15.18
CA HIS A 209 -16.02 16.34 -14.27
C HIS A 209 -14.69 16.38 -13.51
N LEU A 210 -14.76 16.35 -12.17
CA LEU A 210 -13.59 16.17 -11.32
C LEU A 210 -13.11 14.73 -11.46
N ALA A 211 -11.95 14.53 -12.08
CA ALA A 211 -11.27 13.24 -12.05
C ALA A 211 -11.01 12.87 -10.58
N LYS A 212 -11.67 11.82 -10.08
CA LYS A 212 -11.39 11.26 -8.75
C LYS A 212 -10.03 10.56 -8.84
N TYR A 213 -8.97 11.22 -8.35
CA TYR A 213 -7.59 10.72 -8.35
C TYR A 213 -7.35 9.63 -7.32
#